data_AF-T1CZ66-F1
#
_entry.id   AF-T1CZ66-F1
#
_cell.length_a   1.000
_cell.length_b   1.000
_cell.length_c   1.000
_cell.angle_alpha   90.00
_cell.angle_beta   90.00
_cell.angle_gamma   90.00
#
_symmetry.space_group_name_H-M   'P 1'
#
loop_
_entity.id
_entity.type
_entity.pdbx_description
1 polymer ?
#
loop_
_entity_poly.entity_id
_entity_poly.type
_entity_poly.pdbx_seq_one_letter_code
_entity_poly.pdbx_strand_id
1 'polypeptide(L)' 'MVRRLELETGKLILSEDEIEGFLERTVTPIGMSGKANVPKRYIGRRVYVIITKNDGKFKSDRKRE' A
#
# COMPACT_ATOMS: atom_id res chain seq x y z
N MET A 1 12.45 2.64 -2.53
CA MET A 1 12.53 1.28 -3.11
C MET A 1 11.18 0.61 -2.90
N VAL A 2 10.57 0.08 -3.96
CA VAL A 2 9.31 -0.67 -3.85
C VAL A 2 9.69 -2.11 -3.56
N ARG A 3 9.36 -2.63 -2.37
CA ARG A 3 9.57 -4.05 -2.05
C ARG A 3 8.61 -4.86 -2.92
N ARG A 4 9.16 -5.66 -3.83
CA ARG A 4 8.36 -6.59 -4.64
C ARG A 4 8.05 -7.80 -3.76
N LEU A 5 6.78 -7.99 -3.41
CA LEU A 5 6.29 -9.26 -2.87
C LEU A 5 5.99 -10.12 -4.10
N GLU A 6 6.80 -11.14 -4.34
CA GLU A 6 6.54 -12.12 -5.39
C GLU A 6 5.61 -13.19 -4.82
N LEU A 7 4.44 -13.34 -5.43
CA LEU A 7 3.50 -14.44 -5.14
C LEU A 7 4.09 -15.70 -5.79
N GLU A 8 5.11 -16.32 -5.18
CA GLU A 8 5.85 -17.39 -5.85
C GLU A 8 5.02 -18.65 -6.06
N THR A 9 4.11 -19.02 -5.17
CA THR A 9 3.24 -20.20 -5.36
C THR A 9 1.99 -20.15 -4.47
N GLY A 10 1.03 -19.29 -4.81
CA GLY A 10 -0.39 -19.46 -4.43
C GLY A 10 -0.79 -19.28 -2.96
N LYS A 11 0.11 -18.94 -2.03
CA LYS A 11 -0.28 -18.63 -0.64
C LYS A 11 0.24 -17.27 -0.21
N LEU A 12 -0.71 -16.34 -0.09
CA LEU A 12 -0.54 -15.12 0.68
C LEU A 12 -0.94 -15.44 2.12
N ILE A 13 0.03 -15.58 3.01
CA ILE A 13 -0.23 -15.78 4.45
C ILE A 13 -0.30 -14.40 5.09
N LEU A 14 -1.44 -14.11 5.69
CA LEU A 14 -1.77 -12.86 6.35
C LEU A 14 -2.08 -13.18 7.81
N SER A 15 -1.27 -12.70 8.74
CA SER A 15 -1.48 -12.90 10.18
C SER A 15 -2.38 -11.79 10.73
N GLU A 16 -3.47 -12.16 11.43
CA GLU A 16 -4.43 -11.21 12.02
C GLU A 16 -3.77 -10.25 13.03
N ASP A 17 -2.70 -10.69 13.68
CA ASP A 17 -1.93 -9.86 14.61
C ASP A 17 -1.26 -8.67 13.93
N GLU A 18 -0.91 -8.80 12.64
CA GLU A 18 -0.17 -7.77 11.89
C GLU A 18 -1.08 -6.85 11.07
N ILE A 19 -2.36 -7.21 10.90
CA ILE A 19 -3.28 -6.54 9.97
C ILE A 19 -4.33 -5.76 10.75
N GLU A 20 -4.47 -4.49 10.39
CA GLU A 20 -5.50 -3.60 10.92
C GLU A 20 -6.80 -3.70 10.12
N GLY A 21 -6.69 -3.87 8.79
CA GLY A 21 -7.86 -4.05 7.94
C GLY A 21 -7.58 -4.08 6.46
N PHE A 22 -8.67 -4.19 5.68
CA PHE A 22 -8.66 -4.24 4.22
C PHE A 22 -9.54 -3.14 3.64
N LEU A 23 -9.09 -2.53 2.54
CA LEU A 23 -9.86 -1.56 1.77
C LEU A 23 -9.95 -2.01 0.31
N GLU A 24 -11.15 -2.11 -0.22
CA GLU A 24 -11.38 -2.23 -1.67
C GLU A 24 -11.44 -0.84 -2.29
N ARG A 25 -10.58 -0.56 -3.27
CA ARG A 25 -10.49 0.76 -3.92
C ARG A 25 -10.23 0.65 -5.42
N THR A 26 -10.43 1.76 -6.12
CA THR A 26 -10.01 1.93 -7.51
C THR A 26 -8.79 2.84 -7.56
N VAL A 27 -7.78 2.49 -8.35
CA VAL A 27 -6.60 3.34 -8.55
C VAL A 27 -6.96 4.52 -9.44
N THR A 28 -6.94 5.73 -8.89
CA THR A 28 -7.20 6.97 -9.63
C THR A 28 -5.94 7.83 -9.76
N PRO A 29 -5.81 8.65 -10.83
CA PRO A 29 -4.64 9.52 -11.03
C PRO A 29 -4.54 10.67 -10.01
N ILE A 30 -5.69 11.17 -9.54
CA ILE A 30 -5.83 12.26 -8.57
C ILE A 30 -6.74 11.72 -7.45
N GLY A 31 -6.38 11.94 -6.18
CA GLY A 31 -7.07 11.31 -5.04
C GLY A 31 -6.83 11.98 -3.68
N MET A 32 -7.31 11.31 -2.62
CA MET A 32 -7.63 11.79 -1.26
C MET A 32 -6.45 12.13 -0.31
N SER A 33 -5.24 12.40 -0.80
CA SER A 33 -4.07 12.79 0.05
C SER A 33 -3.53 11.75 1.06
N GLY A 34 -4.06 10.53 1.11
CA GLY A 34 -3.42 9.33 1.72
C GLY A 34 -2.73 8.47 0.65
N LYS A 35 -1.53 8.88 0.22
CA LYS A 35 -0.89 8.35 -1.01
C LYS A 35 -0.23 6.98 -0.80
N ALA A 36 -0.75 5.95 -1.47
CA ALA A 36 -0.05 4.69 -1.70
C ALA A 36 0.73 4.75 -3.03
N ASN A 37 2.00 4.33 -3.03
CA ASN A 37 2.84 4.31 -4.23
C ASN A 37 2.46 3.15 -5.16
N VAL A 38 1.43 3.35 -5.97
CA VAL A 38 0.93 2.36 -6.95
C VAL A 38 1.44 2.70 -8.36
N PRO A 39 2.01 1.74 -9.11
CA PRO A 39 2.44 1.99 -10.49
C PRO A 39 1.31 2.45 -11.41
N LYS A 40 1.59 3.45 -12.28
CA LYS A 40 0.60 4.05 -13.20
C LYS A 40 -0.13 3.04 -14.10
N ARG A 41 0.51 1.92 -14.46
CA ARG A 41 -0.09 0.85 -15.28
C ARG A 41 -1.34 0.20 -14.65
N TYR A 42 -1.59 0.42 -13.35
CA TYR A 42 -2.76 -0.09 -12.65
C TYR A 42 -3.90 0.93 -12.49
N ILE A 43 -3.77 2.14 -13.04
CA ILE A 43 -4.84 3.15 -13.05
C ILE A 43 -6.11 2.55 -13.70
N GLY A 44 -7.27 2.80 -13.09
CA GLY A 44 -8.58 2.28 -13.53
C GLY A 44 -8.88 0.86 -13.07
N ARG A 45 -7.94 0.17 -12.41
CA ARG A 45 -8.18 -1.16 -11.85
C ARG A 45 -8.70 -1.09 -10.42
N ARG A 46 -9.50 -2.09 -10.05
CA ARG A 46 -9.88 -2.39 -8.67
C ARG A 46 -8.73 -3.09 -7.96
N VAL A 47 -8.44 -2.68 -6.74
CA VAL A 47 -7.35 -3.19 -5.91
C VAL A 47 -7.81 -3.36 -4.46
N TYR A 48 -7.20 -4.33 -3.78
CA TYR A 48 -7.30 -4.47 -2.34
C TYR A 48 -6.05 -3.88 -1.69
N VAL A 49 -6.25 -2.99 -0.72
CA VAL A 49 -5.19 -2.40 0.09
C VAL A 49 -5.25 -3.04 1.47
N ILE A 50 -4.13 -3.61 1.91
CA ILE A 50 -3.97 -4.18 3.24
C ILE A 50 -3.32 -3.11 4.12
N ILE A 51 -3.96 -2.76 5.23
CA ILE A 51 -3.41 -1.86 6.25
C ILE A 51 -2.81 -2.73 7.34
N THR A 52 -1.52 -2.52 7.62
CA THR A 52 -0.80 -3.21 8.70
C THR A 52 -0.76 -2.34 9.95
N LYS A 53 -0.79 -2.95 11.13
CA LYS A 53 -0.68 -2.23 12.42
C LYS A 53 0.70 -1.58 12.63
N ASN A 54 1.70 -1.99 11.86
CA ASN A 54 3.06 -1.46 11.94
C ASN A 54 3.22 -0.17 11.14
N ASP A 55 3.94 0.79 11.71
CA ASP A 55 4.30 2.03 11.05
C ASP A 55 5.26 1.80 9.87
N GLY A 56 4.93 2.40 8.73
CA GLY A 56 5.86 2.52 7.61
C GLY A 56 6.97 3.54 7.92
N LYS A 57 8.22 3.25 7.52
CA LYS A 57 9.31 4.23 7.59
C LYS A 57 9.09 5.36 6.57
N PHE A 58 8.35 6.39 6.94
CA PHE A 58 8.23 7.61 6.16
C PHE A 58 9.42 8.53 6.50
N LYS A 59 10.36 8.73 5.56
CA LYS A 59 11.39 9.77 5.72
C LYS A 59 10.71 11.12 5.56
N SER A 60 10.35 11.78 6.66
CA SER A 60 10.00 13.18 6.63
C SER A 60 11.28 14.01 6.53
N ASP A 61 11.75 14.24 5.31
CA ASP A 61 12.68 15.34 5.04
C ASP A 61 11.90 16.65 5.17
N ARG A 62 11.69 17.10 6.41
CA ARG A 62 11.29 18.48 6.69
C ARG A 62 12.31 19.09 7.65
N LYS A 63 13.43 19.53 7.07
CA LYS A 63 14.19 20.67 7.58
C LYS A 63 13.22 21.87 7.53
N ARG A 64 12.64 22.23 8.67
CA ARG A 64 12.02 23.54 8.86
C ARG A 64 13.10 24.42 9.48
N GLU A 65 13.68 25.27 8.64
CA GLU A 65 14.36 26.51 9.03
C GLU A 65 13.30 27.62 9.06
#